data_AF-A0AAC9PPR3-F1
#
_entry.id   AF-A0AAC9PPR3-F1
#
_cell.length_a   1.000
_cell.length_b   1.000
_cell.length_c   1.000
_cell.angle_alpha   90.00
_cell.angle_beta   90.00
_cell.angle_gamma   90.00
#
_symmetry.space_group_name_H-M   'P 1'
#
loop_
_entity.id
_entity.type
_entity.pdbx_description
1 polymer ?
#
loop_
_entity_poly.entity_id
_entity_poly.type
_entity_poly.pdbx_seq_one_letter_code
_entity_poly.pdbx_strand_id
1 'polypeptide(L)'
;MPGTSPASSLLGDARGGRPQTEPPPRLRWPTGRDTDRTSVPVRSSVMVSTAEEQARRTIDRYLQLLAAGDVAGVLELFTDDGVVRSPMNGAIPAREFYPELAATTARSMITPIDVYLSVTDPRCAAVRFRYDWRLPDDTATTFDCIDVITLDDTGRIAELRIVYDTHPLRMAWQASLPAP
;
A
#
# COMPACT_ATOMS: atom_id res chain seq x y z
N MET A 1 -9.27 -39.11 -54.67
CA MET A 1 -8.22 -39.11 -55.70
C MET A 1 -8.91 -39.28 -57.05
N PRO A 2 -8.54 -38.58 -58.15
CA PRO A 2 -7.55 -37.50 -58.32
C PRO A 2 -8.14 -36.25 -59.03
N GLY A 3 -7.34 -35.20 -59.17
CA GLY A 3 -7.64 -34.03 -60.01
C GLY A 3 -6.62 -32.90 -59.76
N THR A 4 -5.44 -33.00 -60.38
CA THR A 4 -4.95 -32.10 -61.46
C THR A 4 -4.56 -30.69 -61.01
N SER A 5 -3.25 -30.44 -61.05
CA SER A 5 -2.61 -29.12 -61.16
C SER A 5 -2.76 -28.60 -62.61
N PRO A 6 -2.70 -27.27 -62.89
CA PRO A 6 -1.41 -26.62 -63.05
C PRO A 6 -1.31 -25.15 -62.56
N ALA A 7 -0.09 -24.65 -62.62
CA ALA A 7 0.43 -23.38 -62.12
C ALA A 7 -0.16 -22.09 -62.73
N SER A 8 -0.10 -21.00 -61.97
CA SER A 8 0.29 -19.68 -62.49
C SER A 8 0.85 -18.78 -61.39
N SER A 9 2.09 -18.37 -61.61
CA SER A 9 2.85 -17.39 -60.85
C SER A 9 2.45 -15.98 -61.25
N LEU A 10 2.18 -15.10 -60.29
CA LEU A 10 2.33 -13.65 -60.46
C LEU A 10 2.82 -13.02 -59.15
N LEU A 11 4.07 -12.54 -59.24
CA LEU A 11 4.71 -11.39 -58.60
C LEU A 11 4.08 -10.75 -57.34
N GLY A 12 4.92 -10.56 -56.33
CA GLY A 12 4.65 -9.62 -55.23
C GLY A 12 5.71 -9.63 -54.15
N ASP A 13 6.92 -9.18 -54.48
CA ASP A 13 8.00 -8.91 -53.53
C ASP A 13 7.54 -7.81 -52.56
N ALA A 14 7.43 -8.12 -51.26
CA ALA A 14 7.14 -7.14 -50.23
C ALA A 14 7.89 -7.49 -48.94
N ARG A 15 9.18 -7.13 -48.92
CA ARG A 15 9.95 -6.96 -47.69
C ARG A 15 9.36 -5.80 -46.89
N GLY A 16 8.30 -6.08 -46.12
CA GLY A 16 7.80 -5.19 -45.07
C GLY A 16 8.70 -5.31 -43.84
N GLY A 17 9.65 -4.40 -43.69
CA GLY A 17 10.48 -4.29 -42.50
C GLY A 17 9.62 -4.09 -41.25
N ARG A 18 9.83 -4.93 -40.23
CA ARG A 18 9.27 -4.70 -38.89
C ARG A 18 9.84 -3.38 -38.35
N PRO A 19 9.02 -2.45 -37.83
CA PRO A 19 9.56 -1.30 -37.12
C PRO A 19 10.29 -1.80 -35.88
N GLN A 20 11.61 -1.56 -35.82
CA GLN A 20 12.39 -1.71 -34.59
C GLN A 20 11.94 -0.60 -33.64
N THR A 21 11.05 -0.93 -32.70
CA THR A 21 10.84 -0.12 -31.51
C THR A 21 12.05 -0.32 -30.60
N GLU A 22 12.91 0.70 -30.50
CA GLU A 22 13.96 0.74 -29.47
C GLU A 22 13.34 0.57 -28.08
N PRO A 23 13.93 -0.23 -27.18
CA PRO A 23 13.48 -0.29 -25.81
C PRO A 23 13.71 1.07 -25.12
N PRO A 24 12.83 1.51 -24.21
CA PRO A 24 13.00 2.77 -23.50
C PRO A 24 14.32 2.78 -22.69
N PRO A 25 14.93 3.95 -22.47
CA PRO A 25 16.20 4.04 -21.76
C PRO A 25 16.07 3.46 -20.35
N ARG A 26 16.99 2.55 -20.01
CA ARG A 26 17.07 1.97 -18.67
C ARG A 26 17.36 3.08 -17.66
N LEU A 27 16.44 3.30 -16.73
CA LEU A 27 16.63 4.21 -15.60
C LEU A 27 17.87 3.74 -14.81
N ARG A 28 18.94 4.55 -14.79
CA ARG A 28 20.11 4.31 -13.94
C ARG A 28 19.83 4.89 -12.56
N TRP A 29 19.71 4.03 -11.55
CA TRP A 29 19.68 4.46 -10.16
C TRP A 29 21.06 5.03 -9.77
N PRO A 30 21.12 6.19 -9.07
CA PRO A 30 22.37 6.70 -8.55
C PRO A 30 22.92 5.74 -7.48
N THR A 31 24.06 5.12 -7.76
CA THR A 31 24.85 4.37 -6.77
C THR A 31 25.71 5.37 -6.00
N GLY A 32 25.13 6.06 -5.03
CA GLY A 32 25.84 6.99 -4.16
C GLY A 32 25.45 6.75 -2.71
N ARG A 33 26.19 5.89 -2.01
CA ARG A 33 26.22 5.90 -0.54
C ARG A 33 27.35 6.85 -0.14
N ASP A 34 27.00 8.07 0.23
CA ASP A 34 27.87 8.92 1.01
C ASP A 34 27.65 8.53 2.48
N THR A 35 28.65 7.90 3.08
CA THR A 35 28.62 7.51 4.49
C THR A 35 29.54 8.42 5.25
N ASP A 36 29.10 9.65 5.52
CA ASP A 36 29.67 10.45 6.59
C ASP A 36 28.83 10.26 7.85
N ARG A 37 29.22 9.27 8.66
CA ARG A 37 28.56 8.96 9.93
C ARG A 37 29.23 9.79 11.02
N THR A 38 28.83 11.05 11.11
CA THR A 38 29.22 11.94 12.21
C THR A 38 28.58 11.47 13.52
N SER A 39 29.42 11.29 14.53
CA SER A 39 29.06 10.83 15.88
C SER A 39 28.04 11.75 16.55
N VAL A 40 26.90 11.20 16.95
CA VAL A 40 25.83 11.91 17.66
C VAL A 40 26.13 11.98 19.17
N PRO A 41 25.95 13.14 19.85
CA PRO A 41 26.12 13.24 21.29
C PRO A 41 25.03 12.48 22.05
N VAL A 42 25.42 11.84 23.16
CA VAL A 42 24.61 10.89 23.97
C VAL A 42 23.21 11.40 24.37
N ARG A 43 23.02 12.71 24.58
CA ARG A 43 21.70 13.30 24.91
C ARG A 43 20.68 13.21 23.78
N SER A 44 21.11 13.32 22.52
CA SER A 44 20.22 13.19 21.36
C SER A 44 19.87 11.73 21.09
N SER A 45 20.77 10.80 21.42
CA SER A 45 20.56 9.36 21.22
C SER A 45 19.46 8.78 22.13
N VAL A 46 19.31 9.28 23.36
CA VAL A 46 18.32 8.76 24.32
C VAL A 46 16.90 9.23 23.99
N MET A 47 16.72 10.49 23.57
CA MET A 47 15.40 11.01 23.17
C MET A 47 14.88 10.35 21.90
N VAL A 48 15.75 10.14 20.89
CA VAL A 48 15.42 9.40 19.67
C VAL A 48 14.99 7.97 19.99
N SER A 49 15.74 7.27 20.85
CA SER A 49 15.39 5.91 21.29
C SER A 49 14.04 5.85 22.04
N THR A 50 13.67 6.91 22.77
CA THR A 50 12.38 6.96 23.47
C THR A 50 11.22 7.17 22.51
N ALA A 51 11.39 8.04 21.50
CA ALA A 51 10.37 8.28 20.47
C ALA A 51 10.17 7.05 19.58
N GLU A 52 11.24 6.36 19.19
CA GLU A 52 11.14 5.10 18.43
C GLU A 52 10.42 4.00 19.21
N GLU A 53 10.74 3.85 20.50
CA GLU A 53 10.07 2.90 21.40
C GLU A 53 8.58 3.25 21.57
N GLN A 54 8.26 4.54 21.72
CA GLN A 54 6.88 5.02 21.76
C GLN A 54 6.14 4.73 20.44
N ALA A 55 6.80 4.95 19.30
CA ALA A 55 6.22 4.66 18.00
C ALA A 55 5.92 3.17 17.85
N ARG A 56 6.90 2.32 18.20
CA ARG A 56 6.75 0.87 18.19
C ARG A 56 5.57 0.41 19.05
N ARG A 57 5.43 0.94 20.28
CA ARG A 57 4.30 0.61 21.18
C ARG A 57 2.96 1.01 20.57
N THR A 58 2.89 2.19 19.97
CA THR A 58 1.66 2.69 19.34
C THR A 58 1.26 1.82 18.16
N ILE A 59 2.21 1.40 17.33
CA ILE A 59 1.97 0.53 16.17
C ILE A 59 1.58 -0.88 16.59
N ASP A 60 2.27 -1.46 17.56
CA ASP A 60 1.94 -2.78 18.09
C ASP A 60 0.51 -2.77 18.66
N ARG A 61 0.13 -1.70 19.37
CA ARG A 61 -1.23 -1.51 19.89
C ARG A 61 -2.25 -1.32 18.77
N TYR A 62 -1.93 -0.51 17.76
CA TYR A 62 -2.76 -0.29 16.58
C TYR A 62 -3.09 -1.61 15.88
N LEU A 63 -2.08 -2.44 15.60
CA LEU A 63 -2.25 -3.73 14.95
C LEU A 63 -3.12 -4.70 15.76
N GLN A 64 -2.91 -4.75 17.08
CA GLN A 64 -3.72 -5.60 17.97
C GLN A 64 -5.19 -5.18 17.97
N LEU A 65 -5.47 -3.88 18.08
CA LEU A 65 -6.82 -3.34 18.09
C LEU A 65 -7.52 -3.53 16.74
N LEU A 66 -6.78 -3.27 15.65
CA LEU A 66 -7.27 -3.43 14.30
C LEU A 66 -7.62 -4.90 14.00
N ALA A 67 -6.76 -5.85 14.40
CA ALA A 67 -7.02 -7.28 14.27
C ALA A 67 -8.18 -7.76 15.14
N ALA A 68 -8.43 -7.11 16.29
CA ALA A 68 -9.58 -7.39 17.16
C ALA A 68 -10.89 -6.74 16.68
N GLY A 69 -10.85 -5.88 15.66
CA GLY A 69 -12.00 -5.09 15.23
C GLY A 69 -12.45 -4.02 16.25
N ASP A 70 -11.55 -3.63 17.17
CA ASP A 70 -11.85 -2.66 18.23
C ASP A 70 -11.74 -1.22 17.71
N VAL A 71 -12.81 -0.74 17.08
CA VAL A 71 -12.89 0.61 16.52
C VAL A 71 -12.65 1.69 17.57
N ALA A 72 -13.23 1.53 18.77
CA ALA A 72 -13.09 2.52 19.83
C ALA A 72 -11.63 2.65 20.28
N GLY A 73 -10.98 1.52 20.55
CA GLY A 73 -9.57 1.51 20.92
C GLY A 73 -8.66 2.02 19.81
N VAL A 74 -8.95 1.72 18.53
CA VAL A 74 -8.18 2.29 17.41
C VAL A 74 -8.28 3.81 17.42
N LEU A 75 -9.48 4.36 17.58
CA LEU A 75 -9.70 5.81 17.59
C LEU A 75 -9.01 6.53 18.76
N GLU A 76 -8.86 5.88 19.91
CA GLU A 76 -8.11 6.45 21.05
C GLU A 76 -6.62 6.68 20.72
N LEU A 77 -6.05 5.91 19.79
CA LEU A 77 -4.67 6.09 19.34
C LEU A 77 -4.50 7.31 18.44
N PHE A 78 -5.56 7.77 17.78
CA PHE A 78 -5.49 8.95 16.91
C PHE A 78 -5.59 10.22 17.74
N THR A 79 -4.96 11.28 17.24
CA THR A 79 -5.27 12.65 17.67
C THR A 79 -6.72 13.01 17.28
N ASP A 80 -7.30 14.02 17.94
CA ASP A 80 -8.70 14.40 17.71
C ASP A 80 -8.95 14.85 16.25
N ASP A 81 -7.92 15.42 15.62
CA ASP A 81 -7.88 15.84 14.21
C ASP A 81 -7.15 14.83 13.30
N GLY A 82 -6.90 13.61 13.79
CA GLY A 82 -6.16 12.58 13.08
C GLY A 82 -6.85 12.18 11.76
N VAL A 83 -6.04 12.01 10.71
CA VAL A 83 -6.53 11.73 9.35
C VAL A 83 -6.02 10.41 8.80
N VAL A 84 -6.89 9.74 8.04
CA VAL A 84 -6.56 8.57 7.21
C VAL A 84 -6.55 9.00 5.75
N ARG A 85 -5.49 8.68 5.02
CA ARG A 85 -5.38 8.86 3.57
C ARG A 85 -5.52 7.52 2.87
N SER A 86 -6.67 7.30 2.25
CA SER A 86 -6.97 6.11 1.44
C SER A 86 -6.73 6.39 -0.05
N PRO A 87 -6.15 5.43 -0.81
CA PRO A 87 -5.99 5.56 -2.26
C PRO A 87 -7.30 5.85 -3.01
N MET A 88 -8.44 5.36 -2.50
CA MET A 88 -9.73 5.51 -3.15
C MET A 88 -10.48 6.78 -2.74
N ASN A 89 -10.35 7.21 -1.48
CA ASN A 89 -11.21 8.24 -0.90
C ASN A 89 -10.46 9.53 -0.52
N GLY A 90 -9.14 9.58 -0.70
CA GLY A 90 -8.34 10.71 -0.27
C GLY A 90 -8.24 10.81 1.26
N ALA A 91 -8.24 12.03 1.79
CA ALA A 91 -8.10 12.28 3.22
C ALA A 91 -9.46 12.28 3.93
N ILE A 92 -9.60 11.46 4.97
CA ILE A 92 -10.82 11.30 5.77
C ILE A 92 -10.44 11.39 7.25
N PRO A 93 -11.21 12.06 8.11
CA PRO A 93 -11.01 11.99 9.56
C PRO A 93 -11.06 10.54 10.06
N ALA A 94 -10.14 10.14 10.94
CA ALA A 94 -10.09 8.76 11.45
C ALA A 94 -11.42 8.34 12.10
N ARG A 95 -12.05 9.27 12.83
CA ARG A 95 -13.37 9.14 13.46
C ARG A 95 -14.52 8.82 12.50
N GLU A 96 -14.35 9.09 11.21
CA GLU A 96 -15.31 8.75 10.16
C GLU A 96 -14.90 7.46 9.44
N PHE A 97 -13.61 7.32 9.13
CA PHE A 97 -13.07 6.19 8.39
C PHE A 97 -13.28 4.83 9.06
N TYR A 98 -12.92 4.69 10.35
CA TYR A 98 -12.98 3.37 11.01
C TYR A 98 -14.39 2.86 11.27
N PRO A 99 -15.37 3.69 11.67
CA PRO A 99 -16.76 3.25 11.71
C PRO A 99 -17.31 2.79 10.35
N GLU A 100 -16.97 3.50 9.27
CA GLU A 100 -17.36 3.10 7.91
C GLU A 100 -16.70 1.78 7.53
N LEU A 101 -15.39 1.64 7.76
CA LEU A 101 -14.65 0.41 7.53
C LEU A 101 -15.27 -0.77 8.29
N ALA A 102 -15.61 -0.60 9.57
CA ALA A 102 -16.22 -1.67 10.37
C ALA A 102 -17.59 -2.09 9.82
N ALA A 103 -18.40 -1.13 9.34
CA ALA A 103 -19.70 -1.39 8.76
C ALA A 103 -19.63 -2.18 7.45
N THR A 104 -18.59 -1.96 6.64
CA THR A 104 -18.42 -2.62 5.33
C THR A 104 -17.67 -3.94 5.39
N THR A 105 -17.03 -4.27 6.52
CA THR A 105 -16.01 -5.32 6.57
C THR A 105 -16.31 -6.45 7.57
N ALA A 106 -17.58 -6.85 7.69
CA ALA A 106 -18.08 -7.78 8.70
C ALA A 106 -17.36 -9.16 8.83
N ARG A 107 -16.37 -9.48 7.98
CA ARG A 107 -15.57 -10.73 8.03
C ARG A 107 -14.11 -10.56 7.56
N SER A 108 -13.46 -9.43 7.84
CA SER A 108 -12.02 -9.34 7.57
C SER A 108 -11.16 -9.98 8.65
N MET A 109 -10.04 -10.56 8.24
CA MET A 109 -8.93 -10.91 9.13
C MET A 109 -7.71 -10.10 8.72
N ILE A 110 -6.97 -9.61 9.72
CA ILE A 110 -5.73 -8.89 9.49
C ILE A 110 -4.59 -9.70 10.08
N THR A 111 -3.60 -9.98 9.25
CA THR A 111 -2.40 -10.71 9.65
C THR A 111 -1.20 -9.77 9.56
N PRO A 112 -0.69 -9.24 10.69
CA PRO A 112 0.53 -8.45 10.71
C PRO A 112 1.71 -9.23 10.11
N ILE A 113 2.54 -8.56 9.31
CA ILE A 113 3.73 -9.17 8.69
C ILE A 113 4.99 -8.52 9.26
N ASP A 114 5.17 -7.21 9.07
CA ASP A 114 6.38 -6.49 9.49
C ASP A 114 6.07 -5.07 9.95
N VAL A 115 6.94 -4.54 10.81
CA VAL A 115 6.98 -3.13 11.21
C VAL A 115 8.33 -2.52 10.81
N TYR A 116 8.28 -1.36 10.16
CA TYR A 116 9.43 -0.59 9.70
C TYR A 116 9.45 0.76 10.43
N LEU A 117 10.50 1.01 11.22
CA LEU A 117 10.70 2.32 11.84
C LEU A 117 11.53 3.21 10.92
N SER A 118 11.18 4.50 10.86
CA SER A 118 11.96 5.46 10.09
C SER A 118 13.30 5.73 10.77
N VAL A 119 14.37 5.80 9.95
CA VAL A 119 15.72 6.15 10.42
C VAL A 119 15.98 7.66 10.40
N THR A 120 15.04 8.45 9.88
CA THR A 120 15.16 9.91 9.74
C THR A 120 14.17 10.70 10.59
N ASP A 121 13.05 10.08 10.98
CA ASP A 121 12.06 10.67 11.88
C ASP A 121 11.52 9.60 12.83
N PRO A 122 11.87 9.62 14.13
CA PRO A 122 11.47 8.57 15.07
C PRO A 122 9.96 8.53 15.36
N ARG A 123 9.18 9.51 14.88
CA ARG A 123 7.71 9.53 14.96
C ARG A 123 7.04 8.92 13.74
N CYS A 124 7.81 8.48 12.75
CA CYS A 124 7.29 7.89 11.52
C CYS A 124 7.60 6.39 11.46
N ALA A 125 6.62 5.62 11.01
CA ALA A 125 6.78 4.20 10.77
C ALA A 125 5.88 3.72 9.63
N ALA A 126 6.15 2.52 9.15
CA ALA A 126 5.28 1.79 8.24
C ALA A 126 5.02 0.39 8.77
N VAL A 127 3.82 -0.10 8.55
CA VAL A 127 3.41 -1.44 8.99
C VAL A 127 2.85 -2.16 7.79
N ARG A 128 3.37 -3.35 7.51
CA ARG A 128 2.89 -4.24 6.46
C ARG A 128 2.05 -5.33 7.08
N PHE A 129 0.85 -5.52 6.57
CA PHE A 129 -0.05 -6.61 6.96
C PHE A 129 -0.79 -7.14 5.75
N ARG A 130 -1.24 -8.37 5.88
CA ARG A 130 -2.18 -8.98 4.95
C ARG A 130 -3.59 -8.67 5.41
N TYR A 131 -4.42 -8.27 4.45
CA TYR A 131 -5.84 -8.08 4.66
C TYR A 131 -6.61 -9.18 3.92
N ASP A 132 -7.26 -10.04 4.69
CA ASP A 132 -8.10 -11.11 4.18
C ASP A 132 -9.55 -10.65 4.28
N TRP A 133 -10.22 -10.45 3.15
CA TRP A 133 -11.63 -10.10 3.08
C TRP A 133 -12.41 -11.23 2.41
N ARG A 134 -13.50 -11.65 3.06
CA ARG A 134 -14.52 -12.50 2.44
C ARG A 134 -15.66 -11.69 1.82
N LEU A 135 -15.87 -11.91 0.53
CA LEU A 135 -17.05 -11.44 -0.19
C LEU A 135 -18.32 -12.12 0.35
N PRO A 136 -19.53 -11.57 0.09
CA PRO A 136 -20.80 -12.17 0.51
C PRO A 136 -21.02 -13.62 0.02
N ASP A 137 -20.36 -14.02 -1.07
CA ASP A 137 -20.37 -15.37 -1.64
C ASP A 137 -19.31 -16.32 -1.03
N ASP A 138 -18.65 -15.90 0.05
CA ASP A 138 -17.57 -16.60 0.76
C ASP A 138 -16.25 -16.74 -0.04
N THR A 139 -16.13 -16.05 -1.18
CA THR A 139 -14.86 -15.94 -1.90
C THR A 139 -13.85 -15.14 -1.05
N ALA A 140 -12.74 -15.79 -0.70
CA ALA A 140 -11.64 -15.15 0.02
C ALA A 140 -10.77 -14.36 -0.96
N THR A 141 -10.72 -13.04 -0.77
CA THR A 141 -9.78 -12.14 -1.45
C THR A 141 -8.77 -11.64 -0.44
N THR A 142 -7.50 -11.67 -0.82
CA THR A 142 -6.40 -11.26 0.03
C THR A 142 -5.57 -10.22 -0.70
N PHE A 143 -5.16 -9.16 0.00
CA PHE A 143 -4.18 -8.21 -0.53
C PHE A 143 -3.19 -7.76 0.55
N ASP A 144 -2.01 -7.36 0.11
CA ASP A 144 -1.00 -6.75 0.98
C ASP A 144 -1.30 -5.26 1.14
N CYS A 145 -1.29 -4.80 2.38
CA CYS A 145 -1.48 -3.41 2.76
C CYS A 145 -0.25 -2.90 3.51
N ILE A 146 0.10 -1.64 3.26
CA ILE A 146 1.08 -0.91 4.06
C ILE A 146 0.41 0.35 4.59
N ASP A 147 0.36 0.48 5.91
CA ASP A 147 -0.03 1.71 6.56
C ASP A 147 1.23 2.49 6.94
N VAL A 148 1.40 3.70 6.41
CA VAL A 148 2.46 4.64 6.79
C VAL A 148 1.89 5.60 7.83
N ILE A 149 2.45 5.57 9.02
CA ILE A 149 1.92 6.24 10.22
C ILE A 149 2.89 7.35 10.65
N THR A 150 2.33 8.53 10.90
CA THR A 150 3.01 9.68 11.49
C THR A 150 2.37 10.02 12.83
N LEU A 151 3.19 10.03 13.87
CA LEU A 151 2.79 10.38 15.23
C LEU A 151 3.08 11.85 15.55
N ASP A 152 2.29 12.41 16.46
CA ASP A 152 2.58 13.70 17.09
C ASP A 152 3.61 13.56 18.22
N ASP A 153 3.88 14.67 18.91
CA ASP A 153 4.84 14.71 20.03
C ASP A 153 4.35 13.96 21.28
N THR A 154 3.07 13.60 21.33
CA THR A 154 2.47 12.80 22.41
C THR A 154 2.46 11.30 22.08
N GLY A 155 2.86 10.93 20.86
CA GLY A 155 2.82 9.55 20.38
C GLY A 155 1.44 9.12 19.87
N ARG A 156 0.50 10.05 19.65
CA ARG A 156 -0.81 9.76 19.03
C ARG A 156 -0.70 9.90 17.52
N ILE A 157 -1.52 9.15 16.78
CA ILE A 157 -1.52 9.13 15.31
C ILE A 157 -2.13 10.44 14.79
N ALA A 158 -1.32 11.23 14.09
CA ALA A 158 -1.76 12.44 13.41
C ALA A 158 -2.16 12.15 11.96
N GLU A 159 -1.40 11.31 11.26
CA GLU A 159 -1.71 10.87 9.90
C GLU A 159 -1.43 9.38 9.74
N LEU A 160 -2.34 8.68 9.06
CA LEU A 160 -2.14 7.34 8.55
C LEU A 160 -2.40 7.34 7.05
N ARG A 161 -1.46 6.85 6.25
CA ARG A 161 -1.61 6.69 4.80
C ARG A 161 -1.62 5.21 4.44
N ILE A 162 -2.71 4.79 3.82
CA ILE A 162 -2.91 3.42 3.38
C ILE A 162 -2.33 3.27 1.97
N VAL A 163 -1.57 2.21 1.75
CA VAL A 163 -1.01 1.83 0.45
C VAL A 163 -1.36 0.37 0.17
N TYR A 164 -2.10 0.14 -0.91
CA TYR A 164 -2.39 -1.20 -1.42
C TYR A 164 -2.54 -1.16 -2.95
N ASP A 165 -2.52 -2.33 -3.60
CA ASP A 165 -2.78 -2.42 -5.02
C ASP A 165 -4.25 -2.15 -5.32
N THR A 166 -4.53 -0.99 -5.92
CA THR A 166 -5.89 -0.61 -6.33
C THR A 166 -6.33 -1.25 -7.64
N HIS A 167 -5.44 -1.94 -8.38
CA HIS A 167 -5.77 -2.49 -9.69
C HIS A 167 -6.96 -3.46 -9.65
N PRO A 168 -7.02 -4.48 -8.78
CA PRO A 168 -8.17 -5.38 -8.72
C PRO A 168 -9.49 -4.66 -8.41
N LEU A 169 -9.44 -3.70 -7.47
CA LEU A 169 -10.62 -2.92 -7.06
C LEU A 169 -11.11 -2.00 -8.18
N ARG A 170 -10.20 -1.32 -8.87
CA ARG A 170 -10.53 -0.47 -10.02
C ARG A 170 -11.10 -1.28 -11.19
N MET A 171 -10.58 -2.49 -11.44
CA MET A 171 -11.13 -3.38 -12.46
C MET A 171 -12.55 -3.84 -12.12
N ALA A 172 -12.79 -4.22 -10.86
CA ALA A 172 -14.13 -4.60 -10.39
C ALA A 172 -15.12 -3.43 -10.48
N TRP A 173 -14.69 -2.22 -10.12
CA TRP A 173 -15.50 -1.00 -10.24
C TRP A 173 -15.80 -0.63 -11.70
N GLN A 174 -14.83 -0.73 -12.60
CA GLN A 174 -15.06 -0.48 -14.03
C GLN A 174 -16.06 -1.48 -14.63
N ALA A 175 -16.02 -2.75 -14.22
CA ALA A 175 -16.95 -3.77 -14.68
C ALA A 175 -18.39 -3.59 -14.15
N SER A 176 -18.59 -2.82 -13.08
CA SER A 176 -19.92 -2.53 -12.53
C SER A 176 -20.59 -1.30 -13.15
N LEU A 177 -19.87 -0.51 -13.95
CA LEU A 177 -20.44 0.61 -14.68
C LEU A 177 -21.38 0.09 -15.80
N PRO A 178 -22.51 0.76 -16.06
CA PRO A 178 -23.36 0.40 -17.18
C PRO A 178 -22.58 0.52 -18.49
N ALA A 179 -22.84 -0.40 -19.43
CA ALA A 179 -22.27 -0.32 -20.77
C ALA A 179 -22.66 1.02 -21.43
N PRO A 180 -21.75 1.64 -22.20
CA PRO A 180 -22.01 2.91 -22.88
C PRO A 180 -23.14 2.80 -23.91
#